data_AF-A0A142Y476-F1
#
_entry.id   AF-A0A142Y476-F1
#
_cell.length_a   1.000
_cell.length_b   1.000
_cell.length_c   1.000
_cell.angle_alpha   90.00
_cell.angle_beta   90.00
_cell.angle_gamma   90.00
#
_symmetry.space_group_name_H-M   'P 1'
#
loop_
_entity.id
_entity.type
_entity.pdbx_description
1 polymer ?
#
loop_
_entity_poly.entity_id
_entity_poly.type
_entity_poly.pdbx_seq_one_letter_code
_entity_poly.pdbx_strand_id
1 'polypeptide(L)'
;MTNPPSRAYRITSSAPAAIAVLIVEGPEAWGWLQTHWRPILGSVEKAPALNRIRYGSLFPQHDASAGESIVLCRTAEERFELHCHGGPSASNAILDSLSHDGFEIESPVDSFQFFESDAFSMEATRCLLHASSLAVTRILIDQARGALSREIQSISTAILQSRDADAETCLQNLLRWEPLGLHLVEPWKVVLAGPPNAGKSSLLNKLLGYDRTIVHASAGTTRDLIPESTSLGGWPVVLTDSAGVRETDDAIEQRGVASSLEAVSQADAILLLVPRDTGWSDEHERILACALGKRFLLVLTKCDLANDHCDLPSVSHPGVQVSIHDPMSIEQLMSKIEALLVPQIPPKGTPIPFLPHHFDRLRECLQMLQSGQRAEALRSLLG
;
A
#
# COMPACT_ATOMS: atom_id res chain seq x y z
N MET A 1 11.45 -34.66 -14.59
CA MET A 1 10.65 -33.49 -14.19
C MET A 1 9.36 -34.04 -13.64
N THR A 2 9.18 -34.00 -12.32
CA THR A 2 7.92 -34.37 -11.68
C THR A 2 6.85 -33.38 -12.14
N ASN A 3 5.67 -33.87 -12.55
CA ASN A 3 4.55 -32.98 -12.84
C ASN A 3 4.28 -32.10 -11.61
N PRO A 4 3.98 -30.80 -11.79
CA PRO A 4 3.60 -29.95 -10.67
C PRO A 4 2.38 -30.54 -9.95
N PRO A 5 2.32 -30.49 -8.61
CA PRO A 5 1.20 -31.00 -7.84
C PRO A 5 -0.09 -30.25 -8.18
N SER A 6 -1.24 -30.92 -8.03
CA SER A 6 -2.55 -30.27 -8.10
C SER A 6 -2.78 -29.46 -6.83
N ARG A 7 -3.36 -28.27 -6.96
CA ARG A 7 -3.54 -27.33 -5.85
C ARG A 7 -4.84 -26.57 -5.90
N ALA A 8 -5.22 -25.99 -4.77
CA ALA A 8 -6.39 -25.14 -4.67
C ALA A 8 -6.23 -24.01 -3.65
N TYR A 9 -6.85 -22.86 -3.92
CA TYR A 9 -6.81 -21.71 -3.02
C TYR A 9 -8.01 -20.79 -3.21
N ARG A 10 -8.41 -20.10 -2.14
CA ARG A 10 -9.45 -19.07 -2.20
C ARG A 10 -8.85 -17.72 -2.55
N ILE A 11 -9.33 -17.08 -3.62
CA ILE A 11 -8.86 -15.74 -4.04
C ILE A 11 -9.71 -14.59 -3.47
N THR A 12 -10.82 -14.92 -2.81
CA THR A 12 -11.70 -13.98 -2.11
C THR A 12 -11.43 -13.98 -0.60
N SER A 13 -11.85 -12.92 0.09
CA SER A 13 -11.77 -12.82 1.54
C SER A 13 -12.46 -14.00 2.24
N SER A 14 -11.97 -14.38 3.43
CA SER A 14 -12.63 -15.33 4.33
C SER A 14 -13.87 -14.75 5.03
N ALA A 15 -14.05 -13.43 4.98
CA ALA A 15 -15.20 -12.76 5.56
C ALA A 15 -16.50 -13.13 4.81
N PRO A 16 -17.65 -13.20 5.51
CA PRO A 16 -18.92 -13.48 4.88
C PRO A 16 -19.22 -12.52 3.72
N ALA A 17 -19.48 -13.08 2.54
CA ALA A 17 -19.82 -12.34 1.33
C ALA A 17 -20.94 -13.06 0.55
N ALA A 18 -21.44 -12.45 -0.52
CA ALA A 18 -22.40 -13.12 -1.41
C ALA A 18 -21.75 -14.28 -2.17
N ILE A 19 -20.51 -14.12 -2.60
CA ILE A 19 -19.78 -15.07 -3.44
C ILE A 19 -18.37 -15.26 -2.88
N ALA A 20 -17.91 -16.50 -2.86
CA ALA A 20 -16.50 -16.84 -2.72
C ALA A 20 -16.00 -17.46 -4.04
N VAL A 21 -14.77 -17.13 -4.40
CA VAL A 21 -14.10 -17.68 -5.59
C VAL A 21 -12.89 -18.50 -5.16
N LEU A 22 -12.85 -19.73 -5.65
CA LEU A 22 -11.79 -20.71 -5.45
C LEU A 22 -11.12 -20.98 -6.81
N ILE A 23 -9.80 -21.12 -6.80
CA ILE A 23 -9.04 -21.65 -7.93
C ILE A 23 -8.71 -23.11 -7.63
N VAL A 24 -8.89 -23.98 -8.62
CA VAL A 24 -8.45 -25.37 -8.62
C VAL A 24 -7.62 -25.57 -9.88
N GLU A 25 -6.35 -25.94 -9.72
CA GLU A 25 -5.45 -26.09 -10.85
C GLU A 25 -4.45 -27.24 -10.73
N GLY A 26 -3.99 -27.72 -11.87
CA GLY A 26 -3.08 -28.87 -12.00
C GLY A 26 -3.74 -30.10 -12.63
N PRO A 27 -2.96 -31.18 -12.82
CA PRO A 27 -3.33 -32.30 -13.67
C PRO A 27 -4.58 -33.07 -13.20
N GLU A 28 -4.88 -33.06 -11.90
CA GLU A 28 -6.02 -33.79 -11.34
C GLU A 28 -7.28 -32.90 -11.23
N ALA A 29 -7.17 -31.59 -11.47
CA ALA A 29 -8.25 -30.62 -11.27
C ALA A 29 -9.52 -30.99 -12.06
N TRP A 30 -9.36 -31.37 -13.33
CA TRP A 30 -10.51 -31.78 -14.15
C TRP A 30 -11.09 -33.12 -13.68
N GLY A 31 -10.24 -34.11 -13.36
CA GLY A 31 -10.69 -35.42 -12.89
C GLY A 31 -11.49 -35.34 -11.59
N TRP A 32 -11.06 -34.47 -10.68
CA TRP A 32 -11.79 -34.16 -9.47
C TRP A 32 -13.16 -33.51 -9.79
N LEU A 33 -13.19 -32.50 -10.66
CA LEU A 33 -14.45 -31.86 -11.08
C LEU A 33 -15.41 -32.85 -11.76
N GLN A 34 -14.92 -33.78 -12.58
CA GLN A 34 -15.77 -34.81 -13.20
C GLN A 34 -16.47 -35.71 -12.17
N THR A 35 -15.83 -35.89 -11.02
CA THR A 35 -16.28 -36.76 -9.93
C THR A 35 -17.27 -36.05 -9.01
N HIS A 36 -16.98 -34.78 -8.68
CA HIS A 36 -17.72 -34.03 -7.67
C HIS A 36 -18.73 -33.03 -8.23
N TRP A 37 -18.63 -32.59 -9.49
CA TRP A 37 -19.49 -31.56 -10.05
C TRP A 37 -20.51 -32.10 -11.05
N ARG A 38 -21.75 -31.63 -10.93
CA ARG A 38 -22.87 -31.98 -11.81
C ARG A 38 -23.39 -30.72 -12.52
N PRO A 39 -23.10 -30.51 -13.81
CA PRO A 39 -23.63 -29.38 -14.56
C PRO A 39 -25.14 -29.49 -14.73
N ILE A 40 -25.84 -28.34 -14.74
CA ILE A 40 -27.27 -28.31 -15.11
C ILE A 40 -27.44 -28.58 -16.61
N LEU A 41 -26.51 -28.10 -17.43
CA LEU A 41 -26.53 -28.25 -18.89
C LEU A 41 -25.20 -28.79 -19.40
N GLY A 42 -25.26 -29.84 -20.21
CA GLY A 42 -24.11 -30.50 -20.82
C GLY A 42 -23.58 -31.68 -20.02
N SER A 43 -22.45 -32.26 -20.46
CA SER A 43 -21.78 -33.38 -19.80
C SER A 43 -20.44 -32.98 -19.20
N VAL A 44 -19.96 -33.83 -18.29
CA VAL A 44 -18.61 -33.77 -17.69
C VAL A 44 -17.61 -34.66 -18.45
N GLU A 45 -17.96 -35.22 -19.60
CA GLU A 45 -17.02 -36.07 -20.37
C GLU A 45 -15.81 -35.28 -20.89
N LYS A 46 -16.01 -33.98 -21.16
CA LYS A 46 -14.96 -33.08 -21.63
C LYS A 46 -14.99 -31.78 -20.84
N ALA A 47 -13.79 -31.26 -20.55
CA ALA A 47 -13.62 -29.95 -19.94
C ALA A 47 -14.35 -28.87 -20.77
N PRO A 48 -14.94 -27.86 -20.13
CA PRO A 48 -15.48 -26.71 -20.86
C PRO A 48 -14.38 -26.05 -21.72
N ALA A 49 -14.82 -25.37 -22.78
CA ALA A 49 -13.93 -24.51 -23.56
C ALA A 49 -13.41 -23.36 -22.67
N LEU A 50 -12.23 -22.83 -23.00
CA LEU A 50 -11.64 -21.70 -22.28
C LEU A 50 -12.62 -20.52 -22.24
N ASN A 51 -12.71 -19.88 -21.08
CA ASN A 51 -13.59 -18.74 -20.76
C ASN A 51 -15.10 -19.03 -20.93
N ARG A 52 -15.49 -20.30 -21.05
CA ARG A 52 -16.90 -20.70 -21.09
C ARG A 52 -17.42 -20.96 -19.69
N ILE A 53 -18.39 -20.15 -19.29
CA ILE A 53 -19.07 -20.26 -18.01
C ILE A 53 -20.08 -21.42 -18.04
N ARG A 54 -20.11 -22.22 -16.98
CA ARG A 54 -21.12 -23.26 -16.74
C ARG A 54 -21.65 -23.19 -15.31
N TYR A 55 -22.88 -23.64 -15.12
CA TYR A 55 -23.54 -23.68 -13.81
C TYR A 55 -23.89 -25.12 -13.44
N GLY A 56 -23.76 -25.47 -12.16
CA GLY A 56 -24.04 -26.81 -11.66
C GLY A 56 -23.96 -26.92 -10.15
N SER A 57 -24.23 -28.11 -9.65
CA SER A 57 -24.10 -28.42 -8.23
C SER A 57 -22.82 -29.23 -7.99
N LEU A 58 -21.98 -28.74 -7.08
CA LEU A 58 -20.78 -29.40 -6.62
C LEU A 58 -21.08 -30.16 -5.32
N PHE A 59 -20.62 -31.39 -5.22
CA PHE A 59 -20.82 -32.25 -4.05
C PHE A 59 -19.44 -32.55 -3.43
N PRO A 60 -19.01 -31.78 -2.42
CA PRO A 60 -17.69 -31.97 -1.81
C PRO A 60 -17.52 -33.35 -1.17
N GLN A 61 -18.62 -34.00 -0.80
CA GLN A 61 -18.60 -35.39 -0.34
C GLN A 61 -19.50 -36.22 -1.23
N HIS A 62 -19.05 -37.43 -1.58
CA HIS A 62 -19.78 -38.34 -2.46
C HIS A 62 -21.20 -38.68 -1.98
N ASP A 63 -21.42 -38.65 -0.67
CA ASP A 63 -22.68 -39.02 -0.01
C ASP A 63 -23.46 -37.78 0.51
N ALA A 64 -23.07 -36.57 0.08
CA ALA A 64 -23.74 -35.35 0.51
C ALA A 64 -25.17 -35.26 -0.05
N SER A 65 -26.14 -35.09 0.84
CA SER A 65 -27.56 -34.91 0.49
C SER A 65 -27.86 -33.55 -0.16
N ALA A 66 -26.95 -32.58 -0.01
CA ALA A 66 -27.04 -31.25 -0.60
C ALA A 66 -25.71 -30.86 -1.24
N GLY A 67 -25.76 -30.50 -2.51
CA GLY A 67 -24.62 -29.95 -3.25
C GLY A 67 -24.61 -28.43 -3.18
N GLU A 68 -23.41 -27.86 -3.22
CA GLU A 68 -23.19 -26.43 -3.32
C GLU A 68 -23.41 -25.95 -4.76
N SER A 69 -24.21 -24.90 -4.95
CA SER A 69 -24.44 -24.35 -6.29
C SER A 69 -23.23 -23.51 -6.70
N ILE A 70 -22.58 -23.89 -7.80
CA ILE A 70 -21.39 -23.20 -8.29
C ILE A 70 -21.51 -22.74 -9.74
N VAL A 71 -20.83 -21.64 -10.04
CA VAL A 71 -20.46 -21.26 -11.40
C VAL A 71 -19.01 -21.69 -11.64
N LEU A 72 -18.78 -22.46 -12.70
CA LEU A 72 -17.48 -22.97 -13.12
C LEU A 72 -17.01 -22.26 -14.38
N CYS A 73 -15.77 -21.75 -14.38
CA CYS A 73 -15.10 -21.20 -15.55
C CYS A 73 -13.72 -21.87 -15.72
N ARG A 74 -13.36 -22.28 -16.94
CA ARG A 74 -12.00 -22.76 -17.23
C ARG A 74 -11.18 -21.61 -17.80
N THR A 75 -10.16 -21.16 -17.09
CA THR A 75 -9.35 -19.98 -17.46
C THR A 75 -8.00 -20.32 -18.06
N ALA A 76 -7.50 -21.54 -17.85
CA ALA A 76 -6.35 -22.10 -18.58
C ALA A 76 -6.53 -23.61 -18.80
N GLU A 77 -5.55 -24.28 -19.41
CA GLU A 77 -5.66 -25.70 -19.78
C GLU A 77 -6.04 -26.58 -18.58
N GLU A 78 -5.36 -26.44 -17.45
CA GLU A 78 -5.59 -27.22 -16.24
C GLU A 78 -6.04 -26.33 -15.08
N ARG A 79 -6.79 -25.26 -15.36
CA ARG A 79 -7.15 -24.25 -14.36
C ARG A 79 -8.62 -23.87 -14.42
N PHE A 80 -9.25 -23.94 -13.25
CA PHE A 80 -10.68 -23.75 -13.08
C PHE A 80 -10.98 -22.78 -11.94
N GLU A 81 -11.91 -21.86 -12.20
CA GLU A 81 -12.47 -20.93 -11.22
C GLU A 81 -13.86 -21.41 -10.81
N LEU A 82 -14.02 -21.64 -9.51
CA LEU A 82 -15.26 -22.09 -8.89
C LEU A 82 -15.81 -20.93 -8.06
N HIS A 83 -17.01 -20.47 -8.42
CA HIS A 83 -17.72 -19.42 -7.70
C HIS A 83 -18.85 -20.07 -6.90
N CYS A 84 -18.73 -20.08 -5.57
CA CYS A 84 -19.72 -20.64 -4.65
C CYS A 84 -20.31 -19.53 -3.77
N HIS A 85 -21.25 -19.86 -2.88
CA HIS A 85 -21.73 -18.94 -1.86
C HIS A 85 -20.58 -18.46 -0.98
N GLY A 86 -20.57 -17.17 -0.66
CA GLY A 86 -19.50 -16.53 0.12
C GLY A 86 -19.53 -16.77 1.63
N GLY A 87 -20.32 -17.74 2.09
CA GLY A 87 -20.27 -18.21 3.47
C GLY A 87 -19.02 -19.07 3.70
N PRO A 88 -18.31 -18.94 4.84
CA PRO A 88 -17.10 -19.71 5.10
C PRO A 88 -17.34 -21.22 5.03
N SER A 89 -18.50 -21.71 5.46
CA SER A 89 -18.85 -23.14 5.41
C SER A 89 -18.86 -23.72 3.99
N ALA A 90 -19.36 -22.97 2.99
CA ALA A 90 -19.43 -23.46 1.61
C ALA A 90 -18.03 -23.56 0.99
N SER A 91 -17.26 -22.47 1.07
CA SER A 91 -15.90 -22.42 0.52
C SER A 91 -14.94 -23.38 1.23
N ASN A 92 -15.02 -23.50 2.56
CA ASN A 92 -14.17 -24.42 3.32
C ASN A 92 -14.51 -25.89 3.04
N ALA A 93 -15.80 -26.26 2.90
CA ALA A 93 -16.17 -27.63 2.56
C ALA A 93 -15.57 -28.10 1.24
N ILE A 94 -15.45 -27.19 0.26
CA ILE A 94 -14.81 -27.49 -1.03
C ILE A 94 -13.29 -27.66 -0.86
N LEU A 95 -12.63 -26.74 -0.14
CA LEU A 95 -11.20 -26.81 0.13
C LEU A 95 -10.82 -28.04 0.95
N ASP A 96 -11.63 -28.40 1.94
CA ASP A 96 -11.42 -29.60 2.77
C ASP A 96 -11.54 -30.89 1.94
N SER A 97 -12.49 -30.93 0.99
CA SER A 97 -12.60 -32.05 0.04
C SER A 97 -11.40 -32.13 -0.90
N LEU A 98 -10.96 -31.02 -1.47
CA LEU A 98 -9.78 -30.98 -2.33
C LEU A 98 -8.53 -31.44 -1.56
N SER A 99 -8.36 -30.97 -0.32
CA SER A 99 -7.29 -31.40 0.59
C SER A 99 -7.33 -32.91 0.86
N HIS A 100 -8.52 -33.47 1.11
CA HIS A 100 -8.71 -34.91 1.30
C HIS A 100 -8.31 -35.72 0.07
N ASP A 101 -8.56 -35.19 -1.13
CA ASP A 101 -8.25 -35.83 -2.41
C ASP A 101 -6.83 -35.54 -2.91
N GLY A 102 -5.97 -34.95 -2.06
CA GLY A 102 -4.53 -34.81 -2.31
C GLY A 102 -4.09 -33.49 -2.94
N PHE A 103 -5.00 -32.50 -3.06
CA PHE A 103 -4.61 -31.17 -3.52
C PHE A 103 -3.88 -30.40 -2.43
N GLU A 104 -2.82 -29.69 -2.81
CA GLU A 104 -2.13 -28.75 -1.91
C GLU A 104 -2.99 -27.48 -1.74
N ILE A 105 -3.37 -27.17 -0.50
CA ILE A 105 -4.17 -25.97 -0.20
C ILE A 105 -3.24 -24.79 0.12
N GLU A 106 -3.19 -23.82 -0.77
CA GLU A 106 -2.31 -22.65 -0.67
C GLU A 106 -3.06 -21.41 -0.14
N SER A 107 -2.32 -20.46 0.44
CA SER A 107 -2.82 -19.10 0.63
C SER A 107 -2.83 -18.38 -0.74
N PRO A 108 -3.83 -17.53 -1.05
CA PRO A 108 -3.78 -16.71 -2.27
C PRO A 108 -2.49 -15.89 -2.39
N VAL A 109 -1.85 -15.52 -1.28
CA VAL A 109 -0.57 -14.78 -1.26
C VAL A 109 0.59 -15.62 -1.82
N ASP A 110 0.57 -16.93 -1.56
CA ASP A 110 1.58 -17.89 -1.99
C ASP A 110 1.43 -18.22 -3.49
N SER A 111 0.19 -18.24 -3.99
CA SER A 111 -0.11 -18.58 -5.38
C SER A 111 0.12 -17.45 -6.39
N PHE A 112 0.29 -16.19 -5.96
CA PHE A 112 0.66 -15.06 -6.85
C PHE A 112 2.00 -15.29 -7.58
N GLN A 113 2.85 -16.19 -7.08
CA GLN A 113 4.11 -16.55 -7.73
C GLN A 113 3.95 -17.10 -9.16
N PHE A 114 2.74 -17.54 -9.54
CA PHE A 114 2.48 -18.25 -10.79
C PHE A 114 1.83 -17.41 -11.89
N PHE A 115 1.42 -16.17 -11.60
CA PHE A 115 0.65 -15.35 -12.53
C PHE A 115 1.46 -14.30 -13.28
N GLU A 116 2.57 -13.88 -12.70
CA GLU A 116 3.35 -12.76 -13.23
C GLU A 116 4.75 -13.20 -13.63
N SER A 117 5.17 -12.73 -14.81
CA SER A 117 6.37 -13.19 -15.49
C SER A 117 7.68 -12.74 -14.86
N ASP A 118 7.64 -11.80 -13.90
CA ASP A 118 8.82 -11.26 -13.24
C ASP A 118 8.57 -10.85 -11.77
N ALA A 119 9.64 -10.83 -10.98
CA ALA A 119 9.57 -10.60 -9.54
C ALA A 119 9.03 -9.22 -9.14
N PHE A 120 9.37 -8.17 -9.89
CA PHE A 120 8.96 -6.80 -9.58
C PHE A 120 7.47 -6.60 -9.78
N SER A 121 6.92 -7.16 -10.86
CA SER A 121 5.47 -7.13 -11.10
C SER A 121 4.76 -7.86 -9.96
N MET A 122 5.23 -9.07 -9.59
CA MET A 122 4.61 -9.87 -8.53
C MET A 122 4.61 -9.12 -7.17
N GLU A 123 5.72 -8.48 -6.83
CA GLU A 123 5.82 -7.64 -5.64
C GLU A 123 4.82 -6.47 -5.69
N ALA A 124 4.64 -5.83 -6.84
CA ALA A 124 3.66 -4.76 -7.00
C ALA A 124 2.22 -5.28 -6.82
N THR A 125 1.90 -6.45 -7.37
CA THR A 125 0.58 -7.09 -7.20
C THR A 125 0.32 -7.48 -5.76
N ARG A 126 1.34 -7.93 -5.00
CA ARG A 126 1.20 -8.13 -3.55
C ARG A 126 0.94 -6.82 -2.82
N CYS A 127 1.66 -5.76 -3.14
CA CYS A 127 1.44 -4.44 -2.55
C CYS A 127 0.05 -3.86 -2.87
N LEU A 128 -0.51 -4.16 -4.05
CA LEU A 128 -1.87 -3.75 -4.43
C LEU A 128 -2.95 -4.28 -3.47
N LEU A 129 -2.76 -5.47 -2.89
CA LEU A 129 -3.71 -6.06 -1.92
C LEU A 129 -3.85 -5.22 -0.65
N HIS A 130 -2.84 -4.41 -0.34
CA HIS A 130 -2.76 -3.60 0.87
C HIS A 130 -2.78 -2.09 0.59
N ALA A 131 -2.91 -1.69 -0.68
CA ALA A 131 -2.93 -0.29 -1.08
C ALA A 131 -4.13 0.45 -0.44
N SER A 132 -3.83 1.45 0.38
CA SER A 132 -4.82 2.18 1.19
C SER A 132 -5.32 3.49 0.57
N SER A 133 -4.85 3.83 -0.64
CA SER A 133 -5.25 5.06 -1.33
C SER A 133 -5.27 4.90 -2.85
N LEU A 134 -6.14 5.66 -3.51
CA LEU A 134 -6.32 5.59 -4.97
C LEU A 134 -5.06 6.05 -5.72
N ALA A 135 -4.29 7.01 -5.21
CA ALA A 135 -3.06 7.46 -5.87
C ALA A 135 -2.00 6.34 -5.88
N VAL A 136 -1.81 5.67 -4.73
CA VAL A 136 -0.92 4.52 -4.60
C VAL A 136 -1.38 3.37 -5.50
N THR A 137 -2.67 3.02 -5.47
CA THR A 137 -3.22 1.96 -6.33
C THR A 137 -2.91 2.21 -7.81
N ARG A 138 -3.06 3.46 -8.28
CA ARG A 138 -2.78 3.80 -9.69
C ARG A 138 -1.32 3.55 -10.06
N ILE A 139 -0.39 3.94 -9.20
CA ILE A 139 1.06 3.78 -9.45
C ILE A 139 1.43 2.29 -9.41
N LEU A 140 0.95 1.55 -8.40
CA LEU A 140 1.22 0.13 -8.26
C LEU A 140 0.60 -0.70 -9.40
N ILE A 141 -0.56 -0.32 -9.96
CA ILE A 141 -1.11 -0.96 -11.16
C ILE A 141 -0.16 -0.84 -12.35
N ASP A 142 0.47 0.32 -12.54
CA ASP A 142 1.44 0.49 -13.63
C ASP A 142 2.68 -0.40 -13.41
N GLN A 143 3.12 -0.57 -12.15
CA GLN A 143 4.24 -1.45 -11.82
C GLN A 143 3.89 -2.93 -11.99
N ALA A 144 2.70 -3.37 -11.55
CA ALA A 144 2.16 -4.72 -11.77
C ALA A 144 1.99 -5.05 -13.27
N ARG A 145 1.79 -4.03 -14.11
CA ARG A 145 1.81 -4.15 -15.57
C ARG A 145 3.22 -4.12 -16.16
N GLY A 146 4.25 -4.24 -15.34
CA GLY A 146 5.65 -4.33 -15.73
C GLY A 146 6.33 -3.02 -16.09
N ALA A 147 5.86 -1.85 -15.61
CA ALA A 147 6.55 -0.57 -15.87
C ALA A 147 8.00 -0.60 -15.36
N LEU A 148 8.20 -0.93 -14.08
CA LEU A 148 9.53 -1.10 -13.50
C LEU A 148 10.31 -2.24 -14.18
N SER A 149 9.69 -3.40 -14.37
CA SER A 149 10.30 -4.59 -15.00
C SER A 149 10.93 -4.27 -16.36
N ARG A 150 10.21 -3.55 -17.23
CA ARG A 150 10.72 -3.14 -18.54
C ARG A 150 11.93 -2.21 -18.44
N GLU A 151 11.92 -1.28 -17.47
CA GLU A 151 13.06 -0.37 -17.27
C GLU A 151 14.30 -1.14 -16.78
N ILE A 152 14.13 -2.09 -15.85
CA ILE A 152 15.21 -2.96 -15.38
C ILE A 152 15.81 -3.79 -16.52
N GLN A 153 14.96 -4.34 -17.41
CA GLN A 153 15.41 -5.06 -18.60
C GLN A 153 16.18 -4.16 -19.58
N SER A 154 15.74 -2.91 -19.75
CA SER A 154 16.42 -1.90 -20.56
C SER A 154 17.82 -1.58 -20.01
N ILE A 155 17.94 -1.37 -18.70
CA ILE A 155 19.21 -1.15 -18.00
C ILE A 155 20.13 -2.36 -18.17
N SER A 156 19.62 -3.56 -17.94
CA SER A 156 20.38 -4.81 -18.10
C SER A 156 20.92 -4.94 -19.54
N THR A 157 20.10 -4.62 -20.53
CA THR A 157 20.48 -4.64 -21.94
C THR A 157 21.57 -3.61 -22.25
N ALA A 158 21.46 -2.40 -21.69
CA ALA A 158 22.48 -1.36 -21.85
C ALA A 158 23.83 -1.80 -21.27
N ILE A 159 23.86 -2.38 -20.07
CA ILE A 159 25.10 -2.91 -19.45
C ILE A 159 25.72 -4.02 -20.30
N LEU A 160 24.92 -4.98 -20.78
CA LEU A 160 25.38 -6.05 -21.66
C LEU A 160 25.98 -5.54 -22.98
N GLN A 161 25.45 -4.41 -23.49
CA GLN A 161 25.93 -3.74 -24.69
C GLN A 161 27.08 -2.74 -24.41
N SER A 162 27.62 -2.72 -23.19
CA SER A 162 28.67 -1.78 -22.76
C SER A 162 28.27 -0.30 -22.91
N ARG A 163 26.97 0.01 -22.82
CA ARG A 163 26.42 1.37 -22.81
C ARG A 163 26.23 1.84 -21.37
N ASP A 164 27.34 1.91 -20.63
CA ASP A 164 27.32 2.14 -19.18
C ASP A 164 26.72 3.50 -18.83
N ALA A 165 27.04 4.56 -19.58
CA ALA A 165 26.49 5.90 -19.34
C ALA A 165 24.96 5.97 -19.47
N ASP A 166 24.37 5.21 -20.41
CA ASP A 166 22.92 5.10 -20.56
C ASP A 166 22.31 4.39 -19.34
N ALA A 167 22.92 3.27 -18.93
CA ALA A 167 22.49 2.50 -17.76
C ALA A 167 22.58 3.32 -16.47
N GLU A 168 23.67 4.05 -16.25
CA GLU A 168 23.85 4.95 -15.10
C GLU A 168 22.76 6.03 -15.06
N THR A 169 22.44 6.64 -16.20
CA THR A 169 21.39 7.66 -16.31
C THR A 169 20.02 7.08 -15.96
N CYS A 170 19.69 5.89 -16.46
CA CYS A 170 18.45 5.19 -16.12
C CYS A 170 18.38 4.83 -14.63
N LEU A 171 19.47 4.30 -14.04
CA LEU A 171 19.55 3.99 -12.61
C LEU A 171 19.32 5.23 -11.75
N GLN A 172 19.97 6.35 -12.07
CA GLN A 172 19.78 7.62 -11.36
C GLN A 172 18.34 8.14 -11.48
N ASN A 173 17.72 7.99 -12.65
CA ASN A 173 16.31 8.35 -12.87
C ASN A 173 15.33 7.49 -12.06
N LEU A 174 15.66 6.24 -11.76
CA LEU A 174 14.86 5.40 -10.85
C LEU A 174 15.09 5.80 -9.40
N LEU A 175 16.35 6.00 -9.00
CA LEU A 175 16.73 6.36 -7.62
C LEU A 175 16.14 7.69 -7.17
N ARG A 176 15.92 8.66 -8.07
CA ARG A 176 15.29 9.94 -7.71
C ARG A 176 13.87 9.78 -7.13
N TRP A 177 13.20 8.65 -7.42
CA TRP A 177 11.86 8.37 -6.93
C TRP A 177 11.85 7.76 -5.53
N GLU A 178 13.00 7.49 -4.92
CA GLU A 178 13.10 6.91 -3.56
C GLU A 178 12.20 7.58 -2.52
N PRO A 179 12.16 8.93 -2.41
CA PRO A 179 11.30 9.57 -1.44
C PRO A 179 9.80 9.36 -1.67
N LEU A 180 9.35 9.00 -2.88
CA LEU A 180 7.95 8.70 -3.16
C LEU A 180 7.68 7.19 -3.10
N GLY A 181 8.58 6.40 -3.68
CA GLY A 181 8.44 4.97 -3.88
C GLY A 181 8.29 4.20 -2.56
N LEU A 182 9.10 4.54 -1.56
CA LEU A 182 8.99 3.95 -0.22
C LEU A 182 7.60 4.21 0.40
N HIS A 183 7.00 5.37 0.08
CA HIS A 183 5.68 5.73 0.60
C HIS A 183 4.48 5.17 -0.19
N LEU A 184 4.75 4.34 -1.19
CA LEU A 184 3.70 3.54 -1.83
C LEU A 184 3.31 2.32 -0.98
N VAL A 185 4.20 1.90 -0.08
CA VAL A 185 3.98 0.75 0.81
C VAL A 185 3.98 1.15 2.29
N GLU A 186 4.68 2.23 2.64
CA GLU A 186 4.66 2.80 3.98
C GLU A 186 3.95 4.16 4.00
N PRO A 187 2.98 4.42 4.88
CA PRO A 187 2.33 5.73 4.93
C PRO A 187 3.32 6.84 5.32
N TRP A 188 3.10 8.04 4.80
CA TRP A 188 3.83 9.23 5.23
C TRP A 188 3.56 9.51 6.72
N LYS A 189 4.61 9.78 7.49
CA LYS A 189 4.51 10.16 8.90
C LYS A 189 4.46 11.68 9.01
N VAL A 190 3.28 12.20 9.35
CA VAL A 190 3.06 13.65 9.47
C VAL A 190 2.76 14.00 10.92
N VAL A 191 3.58 14.87 11.50
CA VAL A 191 3.45 15.29 12.90
C VAL A 191 2.87 16.69 12.99
N LEU A 192 1.83 16.86 13.81
CA LEU A 192 1.34 18.18 14.22
C LEU A 192 2.14 18.64 15.44
N ALA A 193 2.90 19.71 15.30
CA ALA A 193 3.76 20.27 16.32
C ALA A 193 3.38 21.71 16.65
N GLY A 194 3.56 22.13 17.90
CA GLY A 194 3.31 23.49 18.35
C GLY A 194 3.00 23.54 19.85
N PRO A 195 2.95 24.75 20.44
CA PRO A 195 2.71 24.93 21.87
C PRO A 195 1.42 24.29 22.39
N PRO A 196 1.27 24.13 23.72
CA PRO A 196 -0.01 23.83 24.34
C PRO A 196 -1.10 24.77 23.83
N ASN A 197 -2.31 24.26 23.61
CA ASN A 197 -3.46 25.03 23.08
C ASN A 197 -3.29 25.62 21.67
N ALA A 198 -2.30 25.16 20.89
CA ALA A 198 -2.11 25.62 19.51
C ALA A 198 -3.21 25.18 18.51
N GLY A 199 -4.14 24.33 18.96
CA GLY A 199 -5.20 23.76 18.13
C GLY A 199 -4.83 22.43 17.45
N LYS A 200 -3.77 21.74 17.92
CA LYS A 200 -3.29 20.46 17.37
C LYS A 200 -4.39 19.41 17.28
N SER A 201 -4.99 19.06 18.41
CA SER A 201 -6.01 17.99 18.47
C SER A 201 -7.30 18.39 17.75
N SER A 202 -7.67 19.68 17.75
CA SER A 202 -8.82 20.18 16.97
C SER A 202 -8.58 20.05 15.47
N LEU A 203 -7.39 20.42 14.99
CA LEU A 203 -7.02 20.30 13.58
C LEU A 203 -6.89 18.84 13.15
N LEU A 204 -6.25 18.00 13.96
CA LEU A 204 -6.12 16.57 13.72
C LEU A 204 -7.50 15.91 13.54
N ASN A 205 -8.42 16.13 14.48
CA ASN A 205 -9.79 15.60 14.38
C ASN A 205 -10.50 16.10 13.12
N LYS A 206 -10.27 17.36 12.74
CA LYS A 206 -10.85 17.93 11.53
C LYS A 206 -10.31 17.25 10.27
N LEU A 207 -8.99 17.03 10.19
CA LEU A 207 -8.33 16.35 9.07
C LEU A 207 -8.81 14.89 8.93
N LEU A 208 -8.92 14.16 10.04
CA LEU A 208 -9.46 12.78 10.05
C LEU A 208 -10.93 12.71 9.66
N GLY A 209 -11.69 13.78 9.88
CA GLY A 209 -13.10 13.87 9.50
C GLY A 209 -13.31 14.27 8.04
N TYR A 210 -12.33 14.92 7.41
CA TYR A 210 -12.45 15.52 6.09
C TYR A 210 -12.22 14.53 4.94
N ASP A 211 -11.33 13.56 5.12
CA ASP A 211 -10.87 12.66 4.06
C ASP A 211 -10.88 11.19 4.53
N ARG A 212 -11.99 10.76 5.16
CA ARG A 212 -12.23 9.32 5.46
C ARG A 212 -12.43 8.55 4.15
N THR A 213 -11.35 8.32 3.42
CA THR A 213 -11.28 7.21 2.48
C THR A 213 -11.10 5.94 3.31
N ILE A 214 -11.95 4.93 3.08
CA ILE A 214 -12.05 3.71 3.89
C ILE A 214 -10.68 3.04 4.02
N VAL A 215 -10.00 3.23 5.15
CA VAL A 215 -8.82 2.43 5.50
C VAL A 215 -9.34 1.13 6.10
N HIS A 216 -9.08 0.02 5.41
CA HIS A 216 -9.48 -1.29 5.90
C HIS A 216 -8.76 -1.58 7.22
N ALA A 217 -9.54 -1.81 8.28
CA ALA A 217 -9.03 -2.45 9.48
C ALA A 217 -8.74 -3.91 9.14
N SER A 218 -7.46 -4.26 9.03
CA SER A 218 -7.01 -5.64 9.09
C SER A 218 -7.42 -6.18 10.48
N ALA A 219 -8.36 -7.12 10.50
CA ALA A 219 -8.86 -7.69 11.75
C ALA A 219 -7.74 -8.49 12.43
N GLY A 220 -7.27 -7.97 13.57
CA GLY A 220 -6.41 -8.69 14.50
C GLY A 220 -4.93 -8.30 14.42
N THR A 221 -4.50 -7.39 15.29
CA THR A 221 -3.48 -7.69 16.30
C THR A 221 -3.41 -6.55 17.32
N THR A 222 -2.86 -6.91 18.47
CA THR A 222 -3.00 -6.36 19.82
C THR A 222 -2.65 -4.89 20.02
N ARG A 223 -3.50 -4.22 20.82
CA ARG A 223 -3.18 -3.25 21.89
C ARG A 223 -1.73 -2.76 21.92
N ASP A 224 -1.43 -1.80 21.07
CA ASP A 224 -0.50 -0.70 21.29
C ASP A 224 -0.98 0.47 20.45
N LEU A 225 -0.74 1.70 20.93
CA LEU A 225 -1.19 3.00 20.40
C LEU A 225 -1.49 2.99 18.90
N ILE A 226 -2.78 2.95 18.50
CA ILE A 226 -3.16 2.91 17.08
C ILE A 226 -2.85 4.30 16.49
N PRO A 227 -1.82 4.45 15.64
CA PRO A 227 -1.61 5.68 14.91
C PRO A 227 -2.81 5.85 13.97
N GLU A 228 -3.38 7.05 13.92
CA GLU A 228 -4.58 7.28 13.10
C GLU A 228 -4.15 7.40 11.64
N SER A 229 -4.36 6.31 10.89
CA SER A 229 -4.12 6.25 9.46
C SER A 229 -5.29 6.88 8.70
N THR A 230 -4.95 7.77 7.76
CA THR A 230 -5.90 8.43 6.87
C THR A 230 -5.30 8.57 5.47
N SER A 231 -6.09 9.02 4.51
CA SER A 231 -5.58 9.52 3.25
C SER A 231 -5.62 11.05 3.29
N LEU A 232 -4.56 11.74 2.89
CA LEU A 232 -4.57 13.19 2.65
C LEU A 232 -4.15 13.47 1.21
N GLY A 233 -5.01 14.13 0.43
CA GLY A 233 -4.71 14.42 -0.98
C GLY A 233 -4.53 13.15 -1.81
N GLY A 234 -5.20 12.06 -1.41
CA GLY A 234 -5.07 10.75 -2.03
C GLY A 234 -3.80 9.97 -1.66
N TRP A 235 -2.99 10.44 -0.71
CA TRP A 235 -1.78 9.76 -0.23
C TRP A 235 -1.96 9.19 1.17
N PRO A 236 -1.42 8.01 1.47
CA PRO A 236 -1.57 7.39 2.79
C PRO A 236 -0.71 8.14 3.82
N VAL A 237 -1.32 8.56 4.92
CA VAL A 237 -0.67 9.35 5.97
C VAL A 237 -1.02 8.76 7.33
N VAL A 238 -0.02 8.68 8.20
CA VAL A 238 -0.18 8.51 9.64
C VAL A 238 -0.02 9.89 10.27
N LEU A 239 -1.10 10.39 10.87
CA LEU A 239 -1.08 11.64 11.62
C LEU A 239 -0.75 11.35 13.08
N THR A 240 0.21 12.09 13.64
CA THR A 240 0.57 12.01 15.06
C THR A 240 0.51 13.40 15.68
N ASP A 241 -0.23 13.54 16.78
CA ASP A 241 -0.16 14.74 17.62
C ASP A 241 1.13 14.66 18.46
N SER A 242 1.98 15.69 18.39
CA SER A 242 3.15 15.79 19.26
C SER A 242 2.78 15.76 20.75
N ALA A 243 1.56 16.12 21.14
CA ALA A 243 1.07 16.04 22.52
C ALA A 243 0.26 14.75 22.83
N GLY A 244 0.11 13.84 21.86
CA GLY A 244 -0.87 12.75 21.88
C GLY A 244 -0.47 11.44 22.56
N VAL A 245 0.54 11.40 23.42
CA VAL A 245 0.64 10.31 24.40
C VAL A 245 -0.37 10.63 25.49
N ARG A 246 -1.64 10.24 25.27
CA ARG A 246 -2.80 10.33 26.19
C ARG A 246 -2.59 11.29 27.37
N GLU A 247 -3.20 12.47 27.30
CA GLU A 247 -3.44 13.30 28.47
C GLU A 247 -4.21 12.47 29.51
N THR A 248 -3.47 11.91 30.47
CA THR A 248 -3.97 11.47 31.76
C THR A 248 -3.29 12.35 32.81
N ASP A 249 -4.12 12.92 33.67
CA ASP A 249 -3.80 14.00 34.58
C ASP A 249 -2.54 13.78 35.45
N ASP A 250 -1.80 14.88 35.63
CA ASP A 250 -0.99 15.25 36.81
C ASP A 250 0.43 14.69 37.06
N ALA A 251 1.15 14.12 36.08
CA ALA A 251 2.61 13.90 36.25
C ALA A 251 3.47 13.79 34.96
N ILE A 252 2.95 14.16 33.78
CA ILE A 252 3.48 13.69 32.48
C ILE A 252 4.03 14.82 31.58
N GLU A 253 4.19 16.07 32.04
CA GLU A 253 4.68 17.16 31.16
C GLU A 253 6.11 16.95 30.62
N GLN A 254 7.04 16.39 31.41
CA GLN A 254 8.43 16.17 30.93
C GLN A 254 8.57 14.97 29.98
N ARG A 255 7.73 13.93 30.13
CA ARG A 255 7.66 12.80 29.17
C ARG A 255 6.96 13.21 27.88
N GLY A 256 5.99 14.12 27.95
CA GLY A 256 5.34 14.72 26.80
C GLY A 256 6.33 15.39 25.87
N VAL A 257 7.19 16.29 26.38
CA VAL A 257 8.19 17.01 25.56
C VAL A 257 9.21 16.07 24.91
N ALA A 258 9.75 15.08 25.63
CA ALA A 258 10.69 14.12 25.06
C ALA A 258 10.04 13.27 23.95
N SER A 259 8.79 12.83 24.17
CA SER A 259 8.02 12.08 23.18
C SER A 259 7.61 12.93 21.96
N SER A 260 7.31 14.21 22.15
CA SER A 260 7.06 15.17 21.06
C SER A 260 8.28 15.33 20.16
N LEU A 261 9.47 15.47 20.75
CA LEU A 261 10.71 15.64 20.01
C LEU A 261 11.13 14.36 19.26
N GLU A 262 10.85 13.19 19.84
CA GLU A 262 11.06 11.91 19.18
C GLU A 262 10.11 11.71 17.98
N ALA A 263 8.83 12.06 18.13
CA ALA A 263 7.89 12.04 17.01
C ALA A 263 8.35 12.97 15.88
N VAL A 264 8.78 14.18 16.21
CA VAL A 264 9.36 15.14 15.26
C VAL A 264 10.59 14.55 14.56
N SER A 265 11.46 13.83 15.28
CA SER A 265 12.68 13.24 14.71
C SER A 265 12.42 12.05 13.77
N GLN A 266 11.26 11.39 13.88
CA GLN A 266 10.85 10.29 12.98
C GLN A 266 9.88 10.71 11.87
N ALA A 267 9.37 11.94 11.91
CA ALA A 267 8.42 12.45 10.91
C ALA A 267 9.05 12.69 9.52
N ASP A 268 8.29 12.38 8.47
CA ASP A 268 8.61 12.75 7.08
C ASP A 268 8.26 14.23 6.81
N ALA A 269 7.19 14.71 7.45
CA ALA A 269 6.81 16.12 7.42
C ALA A 269 6.21 16.61 8.74
N ILE A 270 6.40 17.90 9.01
CA ILE A 270 5.96 18.56 10.25
C ILE A 270 5.00 19.70 9.91
N LEU A 271 3.82 19.69 10.53
CA LEU A 271 2.88 20.81 10.51
C LEU A 271 3.11 21.62 11.78
N LEU A 272 3.83 22.74 11.67
CA LEU A 272 4.11 23.61 12.81
C LEU A 272 2.97 24.63 12.96
N LEU A 273 2.12 24.41 13.97
CA LEU A 273 0.97 25.22 14.26
C LEU A 273 1.37 26.46 15.05
N VAL A 274 1.06 27.64 14.50
CA VAL A 274 1.27 28.95 15.10
C VAL A 274 -0.09 29.62 15.27
N PRO A 275 -0.64 29.69 16.50
CA PRO A 275 -1.93 30.34 16.72
C PRO A 275 -1.82 31.83 16.45
N ARG A 276 -2.72 32.37 15.64
CA ARG A 276 -2.70 33.80 15.29
C ARG A 276 -2.99 34.72 16.47
N ASP A 277 -3.69 34.23 17.49
CA ASP A 277 -4.03 34.95 18.72
C ASP A 277 -2.83 35.10 19.68
N THR A 278 -1.91 34.13 19.72
CA THR A 278 -0.73 34.16 20.60
C THR A 278 0.58 34.46 19.89
N GLY A 279 0.66 34.22 18.58
CA GLY A 279 1.85 34.45 17.77
C GLY A 279 2.99 33.46 18.02
N TRP A 280 4.19 33.84 17.57
CA TRP A 280 5.41 33.04 17.68
C TRP A 280 5.98 33.06 19.11
N SER A 281 6.69 31.98 19.50
CA SER A 281 7.26 31.80 20.84
C SER A 281 8.53 30.95 20.80
N ASP A 282 9.32 30.97 21.88
CA ASP A 282 10.54 30.17 22.06
C ASP A 282 10.33 28.66 21.85
N GLU A 283 9.13 28.15 22.12
CA GLU A 283 8.80 26.74 21.90
C GLU A 283 8.75 26.40 20.40
N HIS A 284 8.27 27.31 19.56
CA HIS A 284 8.33 27.15 18.11
C HIS A 284 9.78 27.09 17.62
N GLU A 285 10.68 27.90 18.20
CA GLU A 285 12.11 27.87 17.86
C GLU A 285 12.75 26.53 18.24
N ARG A 286 12.41 25.98 19.41
CA ARG A 286 12.89 24.65 19.86
C ARG A 286 12.42 23.54 18.92
N ILE A 287 11.14 23.55 18.55
CA ILE A 287 10.59 22.56 17.60
C ILE A 287 11.27 22.71 16.24
N LEU A 288 11.44 23.93 15.75
CA LEU A 288 12.09 24.21 14.47
C LEU A 288 13.55 23.73 14.46
N ALA A 289 14.28 23.90 15.57
CA ALA A 289 15.65 23.40 15.72
C ALA A 289 15.71 21.86 15.60
N CYS A 290 14.71 21.15 16.13
CA CYS A 290 14.61 19.69 16.00
C CYS A 290 14.08 19.25 14.62
N ALA A 291 13.42 20.14 13.89
CA ALA A 291 12.89 19.92 12.54
C ALA A 291 13.91 20.20 11.43
N LEU A 292 15.15 20.59 11.75
CA LEU A 292 16.16 20.93 10.75
C LEU A 292 16.43 19.78 9.77
N GLY A 293 16.39 20.11 8.47
CA GLY A 293 16.56 19.13 7.39
C GLY A 293 15.30 18.35 7.02
N LYS A 294 14.18 18.54 7.75
CA LYS A 294 12.89 17.91 7.45
C LYS A 294 11.98 18.84 6.68
N ARG A 295 10.98 18.25 6.03
CA ARG A 295 9.90 18.99 5.37
C ARG A 295 9.01 19.59 6.45
N PHE A 296 8.74 20.89 6.37
CA PHE A 296 7.83 21.53 7.33
C PHE A 296 6.88 22.50 6.63
N LEU A 297 5.69 22.65 7.21
CA LEU A 297 4.66 23.61 6.80
C LEU A 297 4.23 24.43 8.01
N LEU A 298 4.32 25.75 7.91
CA LEU A 298 3.75 26.65 8.90
C LEU A 298 2.23 26.69 8.74
N VAL A 299 1.50 26.40 9.81
CA VAL A 299 0.03 26.40 9.84
C VAL A 299 -0.42 27.47 10.83
N LEU A 300 -0.92 28.59 10.30
CA LEU A 300 -1.43 29.69 11.11
C LEU A 300 -2.84 29.35 11.56
N THR A 301 -3.01 28.89 12.80
CA THR A 301 -4.31 28.44 13.32
C THR A 301 -5.12 29.59 13.94
N LYS A 302 -6.41 29.36 14.17
CA LYS A 302 -7.35 30.33 14.78
C LYS A 302 -7.41 31.67 14.04
N CYS A 303 -7.32 31.64 12.72
CA CYS A 303 -7.34 32.87 11.90
C CYS A 303 -8.65 33.67 12.06
N ASP A 304 -9.73 33.01 12.49
CA ASP A 304 -11.02 33.63 12.81
C ASP A 304 -11.02 34.48 14.09
N LEU A 305 -10.04 34.30 14.98
CA LEU A 305 -10.00 34.97 16.30
C LEU A 305 -9.03 36.16 16.37
N ALA A 306 -8.20 36.39 15.34
CA ALA A 306 -7.07 37.30 15.43
C ALA A 306 -7.23 38.56 14.55
N ASN A 307 -6.80 39.71 15.08
CA ASN A 307 -6.66 40.96 14.32
C ASN A 307 -5.39 40.95 13.43
N ASP A 308 -5.28 41.92 12.51
CA ASP A 308 -4.38 41.95 11.34
C ASP A 308 -2.86 41.73 11.58
N HIS A 309 -2.35 41.65 12.82
CA HIS A 309 -0.93 41.45 13.10
C HIS A 309 -0.64 40.21 13.96
N CYS A 310 0.20 39.33 13.42
CA CYS A 310 0.82 38.20 14.09
C CYS A 310 2.31 38.32 13.78
N ASP A 311 3.15 38.45 14.79
CA ASP A 311 4.60 38.48 14.63
C ASP A 311 5.06 37.08 14.19
N LEU A 312 5.27 36.94 12.89
CA LEU A 312 5.81 35.73 12.29
C LEU A 312 7.34 35.89 12.17
N PRO A 313 8.10 34.82 12.43
CA PRO A 313 9.52 34.82 12.12
C PRO A 313 9.72 35.08 10.63
N SER A 314 10.88 35.65 10.29
CA SER A 314 11.33 35.86 8.91
C SER A 314 11.68 34.52 8.24
N VAL A 315 10.72 33.61 8.13
CA VAL A 315 10.87 32.34 7.42
C VAL A 315 10.51 32.55 5.96
N SER A 316 11.30 31.95 5.08
CA SER A 316 11.20 32.10 3.62
C SER A 316 9.92 31.53 2.98
N HIS A 317 8.95 31.05 3.78
CA HIS A 317 7.76 30.38 3.29
C HIS A 317 6.49 31.01 3.88
N PRO A 318 5.54 31.50 3.05
CA PRO A 318 4.27 31.99 3.55
C PRO A 318 3.49 30.82 4.16
N GLY A 319 3.20 30.91 5.46
CA GLY A 319 2.38 29.91 6.15
C GLY A 319 0.95 29.84 5.62
N VAL A 320 0.26 28.74 5.90
CA VAL A 320 -1.13 28.51 5.49
C VAL A 320 -2.06 28.95 6.61
N GLN A 321 -2.99 29.84 6.31
CA GLN A 321 -4.01 30.28 7.26
C GLN A 321 -5.13 29.26 7.35
N VAL A 322 -5.47 28.86 8.58
CA VAL A 322 -6.45 27.82 8.85
C VAL A 322 -7.39 28.24 9.97
N SER A 323 -8.69 28.09 9.68
CA SER A 323 -9.75 28.05 10.69
C SER A 323 -10.47 26.71 10.59
N ILE A 324 -10.60 25.99 11.70
CA ILE A 324 -11.31 24.70 11.75
C ILE A 324 -12.80 24.83 11.38
N HIS A 325 -13.34 26.06 11.44
CA HIS A 325 -14.70 26.40 11.09
C HIS A 325 -14.88 26.76 9.62
N ASP A 326 -13.80 27.00 8.88
CA ASP A 326 -13.84 27.31 7.44
C ASP A 326 -13.37 26.11 6.60
N PRO A 327 -14.30 25.41 5.91
CA PRO A 327 -14.00 24.32 5.00
C PRO A 327 -12.95 24.66 3.94
N MET A 328 -12.98 25.88 3.39
CA MET A 328 -12.06 26.27 2.31
C MET A 328 -10.62 26.37 2.81
N SER A 329 -10.41 26.86 4.03
CA SER A 329 -9.08 26.91 4.65
C SER A 329 -8.49 25.50 4.90
N ILE A 330 -9.34 24.52 5.23
CA ILE A 330 -8.93 23.13 5.39
C ILE A 330 -8.54 22.52 4.04
N GLU A 331 -9.29 22.76 2.97
CA GLU A 331 -8.93 22.31 1.62
C GLU A 331 -7.60 22.91 1.13
N GLN A 332 -7.35 24.19 1.43
CA GLN A 332 -6.08 24.83 1.13
C GLN A 332 -4.92 24.19 1.89
N LEU A 333 -5.12 23.88 3.19
CA LEU A 333 -4.14 23.14 3.98
C LEU A 333 -3.86 21.76 3.36
N MET A 334 -4.89 21.02 2.97
CA MET A 334 -4.76 19.70 2.35
C MET A 334 -3.93 19.74 1.07
N SER A 335 -4.21 20.70 0.18
CA SER A 335 -3.43 20.89 -1.05
C SER A 335 -1.96 21.23 -0.77
N LYS A 336 -1.69 22.00 0.29
CA LYS A 336 -0.32 22.34 0.71
C LYS A 336 0.40 21.15 1.33
N ILE A 337 -0.29 20.29 2.08
CA ILE A 337 0.24 19.03 2.57
C ILE A 337 0.57 18.10 1.40
N GLU A 338 -0.34 17.95 0.43
CA GLU A 338 -0.10 17.15 -0.78
C GLU A 338 1.17 17.61 -1.52
N ALA A 339 1.31 18.92 -1.77
CA ALA A 339 2.49 19.48 -2.44
C ALA A 339 3.79 19.32 -1.63
N LEU A 340 3.69 19.26 -0.30
CA LEU A 340 4.83 19.02 0.60
C LEU A 340 5.28 17.55 0.58
N LEU A 341 4.32 16.63 0.59
CA LEU A 341 4.60 15.18 0.59
C LEU A 341 5.02 14.71 -0.80
N VAL A 342 4.30 15.13 -1.84
CA VAL A 342 4.53 14.70 -3.23
C VAL A 342 4.67 15.93 -4.13
N PRO A 343 5.86 16.55 -4.18
CA PRO A 343 6.10 17.76 -4.96
C PRO A 343 5.98 17.52 -6.48
N GLN A 344 6.17 16.28 -6.92
CA GLN A 344 6.02 15.88 -8.31
C GLN A 344 5.18 14.62 -8.39
N ILE A 345 3.98 14.74 -8.98
CA ILE A 345 3.13 13.60 -9.29
C ILE A 345 3.73 12.89 -10.52
N PRO A 346 4.05 11.60 -10.44
CA PRO A 346 4.61 10.87 -11.57
C PRO A 346 3.57 10.74 -12.70
N PRO A 347 3.97 10.96 -13.97
CA PRO A 347 3.11 10.63 -15.11
C PRO A 347 2.72 9.15 -15.10
N LYS A 348 1.58 8.84 -15.71
CA LYS A 348 1.13 7.45 -15.88
C LYS A 348 2.18 6.60 -16.59
N GLY A 349 2.43 5.39 -16.09
CA GLY A 349 3.40 4.44 -16.65
C GLY A 349 4.85 4.71 -16.26
N THR A 350 5.11 5.70 -15.40
CA THR A 350 6.47 5.95 -14.89
C THR A 350 6.96 4.73 -14.11
N PRO A 351 8.16 4.21 -14.39
CA PRO A 351 8.75 3.14 -13.59
C PRO A 351 9.20 3.71 -12.24
N ILE A 352 8.69 3.13 -11.15
CA ILE A 352 8.96 3.60 -9.79
C ILE A 352 9.30 2.38 -8.94
N PRO A 353 10.53 2.27 -8.39
CA PRO A 353 10.83 1.30 -7.36
C PRO A 353 10.06 1.63 -6.08
N PHE A 354 9.63 0.64 -5.31
CA PHE A 354 8.67 0.85 -4.21
C PHE A 354 8.96 0.05 -2.94
N LEU A 355 9.96 -0.84 -2.96
CA LEU A 355 10.42 -1.56 -1.77
C LEU A 355 11.86 -1.17 -1.45
N PRO A 356 12.27 -1.15 -0.16
CA PRO A 356 13.62 -0.78 0.24
C PRO A 356 14.72 -1.54 -0.53
N HIS A 357 14.56 -2.85 -0.69
CA HIS A 357 15.54 -3.68 -1.39
C HIS A 357 15.64 -3.36 -2.89
N HIS A 358 14.63 -2.75 -3.52
CA HIS A 358 14.79 -2.26 -4.90
C HIS A 358 15.82 -1.15 -4.95
N PHE A 359 15.74 -0.19 -4.03
CA PHE A 359 16.67 0.94 -3.98
C PHE A 359 18.08 0.48 -3.62
N ASP A 360 18.22 -0.45 -2.68
CA ASP A 360 19.52 -1.02 -2.32
C ASP A 360 20.20 -1.68 -3.52
N ARG A 361 19.49 -2.53 -4.27
CA ARG A 361 19.99 -3.16 -5.50
C ARG A 361 20.36 -2.13 -6.58
N LEU A 362 19.55 -1.09 -6.77
CA LEU A 362 19.83 -0.03 -7.74
C LEU A 362 21.09 0.76 -7.37
N ARG A 363 21.29 1.08 -6.08
CA ARG A 363 22.48 1.78 -5.57
C ARG A 363 23.73 0.92 -5.72
N GLU A 364 23.66 -0.36 -5.34
CA GLU A 364 24.75 -1.31 -5.52
C GLU A 364 25.13 -1.48 -7.00
N CYS A 365 24.14 -1.70 -7.87
CA CYS A 365 24.35 -1.80 -9.31
C CYS A 365 25.05 -0.55 -9.86
N LEU A 366 24.58 0.65 -9.49
CA LEU A 366 25.19 1.91 -9.91
C LEU A 366 26.65 2.02 -9.44
N GLN A 367 26.94 1.68 -8.19
CA GLN A 367 28.29 1.73 -7.63
C GLN A 367 29.24 0.74 -8.34
N MET A 368 28.77 -0.48 -8.61
CA MET A 368 29.56 -1.50 -9.32
C MET A 368 29.83 -1.10 -10.77
N LEU A 369 28.82 -0.51 -11.44
CA LEU A 369 28.96 -0.03 -12.82
C LEU A 369 29.99 1.10 -12.91
N GLN A 370 29.93 2.08 -12.00
CA GLN A 370 30.91 3.18 -11.91
C GLN A 370 32.33 2.68 -11.59
N SER A 371 32.45 1.53 -10.93
CA SER A 371 33.72 0.87 -10.64
C SER A 371 34.22 -0.03 -11.80
N GLY A 372 33.50 -0.07 -12.93
CA GLY A 372 33.83 -0.89 -14.10
C GLY A 372 33.47 -2.37 -13.96
N GLN A 373 32.74 -2.77 -12.90
CA GLN A 373 32.40 -4.14 -12.57
C GLN A 373 31.04 -4.54 -13.15
N ARG A 374 30.95 -4.67 -14.48
CA ARG A 374 29.68 -4.90 -15.19
C ARG A 374 28.98 -6.21 -14.81
N ALA A 375 29.74 -7.28 -14.60
CA ALA A 375 29.18 -8.59 -14.28
C ALA A 375 28.58 -8.63 -12.86
N GLU A 376 29.18 -7.89 -11.93
CA GLU A 376 28.69 -7.68 -10.57
C GLU A 376 27.47 -6.76 -10.56
N ALA A 377 27.49 -5.68 -11.36
CA ALA A 377 26.36 -4.77 -11.51
C ALA A 377 25.09 -5.49 -12.01
N LEU A 378 25.22 -6.33 -13.05
CA LEU A 378 24.10 -7.14 -13.57
C LEU A 378 23.55 -8.12 -12.54
N ARG A 379 24.43 -8.75 -11.74
CA ARG A 379 24.01 -9.68 -10.68
C ARG A 379 23.21 -8.96 -9.60
N SER A 380 23.69 -7.83 -9.11
CA SER A 380 22.97 -7.03 -8.09
C SER A 380 21.60 -6.55 -8.60
N LEU A 381 21.51 -6.16 -9.88
CA LEU A 381 20.26 -5.66 -10.47
C LEU A 381 19.17 -6.74 -10.60
N LEU A 382 19.54 -7.97 -10.96
CA LEU A 382 18.60 -9.05 -11.25
C LEU A 382 18.28 -9.95 -10.05
N GLY A 383 19.10 -9.91 -8.99
CA GLY A 383 18.97 -10.76 -7.80
C GLY A 383 19.70 -12.08 -7.97
#